data_AF-A0A5M4B490-F1
#
_entry.id   AF-A0A5M4B490-F1
#
_cell.length_a   1.000
_cell.length_b   1.000
_cell.length_c   1.000
_cell.angle_alpha   90.00
_cell.angle_beta   90.00
_cell.angle_gamma   90.00
#
_symmetry.space_group_name_H-M   'P 1'
#
loop_
_entity.id
_entity.type
_entity.pdbx_description
1 polymer ?
#
loop_
_entity_poly.entity_id
_entity_poly.type
_entity_poly.pdbx_seq_one_letter_code
_entity_poly.pdbx_strand_id
1 'polypeptide(L)'
;MKKLGLLLLIGLLLASCNQSPKSGTETDAQKSMVEQAEAPRDGVFIHITQGYNDPHRVLMPLKMAVMMAMDKDVVVYMDIHAVELLVKDAKDMTFADFESFQTYVKQLVKKGVPVMACPTCLKIAGYTPDDLMEGVQVAQKDKFFNFTKGRIVTLDY
;
A
#
# COMPACT_ATOMS: atom_id res chain seq x y z
N MET A 1 -12.51 -89.27 9.16
CA MET A 1 -13.24 -88.45 10.14
C MET A 1 -12.90 -86.98 9.91
N LYS A 2 -13.93 -86.13 9.68
CA LYS A 2 -14.05 -84.67 9.90
C LYS A 2 -12.80 -83.80 9.56
N LYS A 3 -12.70 -83.09 8.41
CA LYS A 3 -13.41 -81.86 7.97
C LYS A 3 -13.62 -80.82 9.07
N LEU A 4 -12.91 -79.68 9.01
CA LEU A 4 -13.49 -78.33 8.99
C LEU A 4 -12.41 -77.24 8.84
N GLY A 5 -12.60 -76.27 7.93
CA GLY A 5 -11.98 -74.95 8.08
C GLY A 5 -11.12 -74.40 6.94
N LEU A 6 -11.31 -74.82 5.68
CA LEU A 6 -10.80 -74.10 4.51
C LEU A 6 -12.00 -73.52 3.74
N LEU A 7 -12.51 -72.36 4.19
CA LEU A 7 -13.59 -71.63 3.52
C LEU A 7 -13.75 -70.26 4.17
N LEU A 8 -13.05 -69.25 3.65
CA LEU A 8 -13.61 -67.89 3.52
C LEU A 8 -12.77 -67.06 2.53
N LEU A 9 -13.24 -67.08 1.27
CA LEU A 9 -13.29 -65.98 0.28
C LEU A 9 -11.95 -65.28 -0.07
N ILE A 10 -11.30 -65.41 -1.24
CA ILE A 10 -11.72 -65.64 -2.64
C ILE A 10 -13.00 -64.91 -3.03
N GLY A 11 -13.14 -63.64 -2.62
CA GLY A 11 -14.36 -62.85 -2.86
C GLY A 11 -14.12 -61.39 -3.21
N LEU A 12 -13.10 -61.06 -4.02
CA LEU A 12 -12.84 -59.66 -4.39
C LEU A 12 -12.40 -59.43 -5.84
N LEU A 13 -12.62 -60.38 -6.75
CA LEU A 13 -12.09 -60.29 -8.12
C LEU A 13 -13.11 -60.28 -9.27
N LEU A 14 -14.43 -60.33 -9.05
CA LEU A 14 -15.38 -60.37 -10.18
C LEU A 14 -16.69 -59.62 -9.90
N ALA A 15 -16.67 -58.29 -10.08
CA ALA A 15 -17.80 -57.44 -10.48
C ALA A 15 -17.28 -55.99 -10.51
N SER A 16 -17.34 -55.19 -11.57
CA SER A 16 -18.04 -55.31 -12.84
C SER A 16 -17.49 -54.20 -13.74
N CYS A 17 -16.85 -54.58 -14.84
CA CYS A 17 -16.74 -53.71 -16.01
C CYS A 17 -18.09 -53.73 -16.72
N ASN A 18 -18.96 -52.73 -16.52
CA ASN A 18 -19.96 -52.37 -17.53
C ASN A 18 -20.66 -51.03 -17.21
N GLN A 19 -20.28 -49.95 -17.91
CA GLN A 19 -21.21 -48.92 -18.43
C GLN A 19 -20.43 -47.84 -19.20
N SER A 20 -20.62 -47.79 -20.52
CA SER A 20 -20.56 -46.57 -21.34
C SER A 20 -22.01 -46.17 -21.70
N PRO A 21 -22.27 -45.03 -22.36
CA PRO A 21 -22.10 -43.65 -21.93
C PRO A 21 -23.47 -42.95 -21.76
N LYS A 22 -23.62 -41.97 -20.85
CA LYS A 22 -24.73 -41.02 -20.91
C LYS A 22 -24.23 -39.59 -20.77
N SER A 23 -24.44 -38.84 -21.84
CA SER A 23 -24.40 -37.39 -21.95
C SER A 23 -25.42 -36.73 -21.01
N GLY A 24 -25.11 -35.51 -20.57
CA GLY A 24 -25.84 -34.67 -19.61
C GLY A 24 -24.83 -34.12 -18.60
N THR A 25 -23.96 -33.18 -18.97
CA THR A 25 -24.18 -31.72 -18.96
C THR A 25 -24.73 -31.22 -17.62
N GLU A 26 -23.98 -30.30 -17.00
CA GLU A 26 -24.31 -29.51 -15.80
C GLU A 26 -24.16 -30.31 -14.48
N THR A 27 -23.08 -30.18 -13.70
CA THR A 27 -22.74 -28.96 -12.95
C THR A 27 -21.33 -29.11 -12.36
N ASP A 28 -20.29 -28.71 -13.10
CA ASP A 28 -18.93 -28.49 -12.58
C ASP A 28 -18.51 -27.03 -12.80
N ALA A 29 -19.48 -26.11 -12.70
CA ALA A 29 -19.27 -24.68 -12.80
C ALA A 29 -19.30 -24.03 -11.41
N GLN A 30 -18.49 -24.52 -10.46
CA GLN A 30 -18.26 -23.77 -9.22
C GLN A 30 -16.90 -24.06 -8.59
N LYS A 31 -15.83 -24.00 -9.39
CA LYS A 31 -14.48 -23.81 -8.87
C LYS A 31 -13.59 -23.15 -9.91
N SER A 32 -13.64 -21.82 -9.98
CA SER A 32 -12.47 -20.96 -10.22
C SER A 32 -12.93 -19.53 -10.49
N MET A 33 -13.34 -18.83 -9.43
CA MET A 33 -13.07 -17.41 -9.33
C MET A 33 -12.24 -17.24 -8.07
N VAL A 34 -11.00 -17.71 -8.12
CA VAL A 34 -9.96 -17.10 -7.28
C VAL A 34 -9.76 -15.74 -7.91
N GLU A 35 -10.35 -14.73 -7.30
CA GLU A 35 -9.94 -13.34 -7.46
C GLU A 35 -8.41 -13.33 -7.41
N GLN A 36 -7.76 -13.12 -8.56
CA GLN A 36 -6.32 -12.96 -8.61
C GLN A 36 -6.01 -11.73 -7.77
N ALA A 37 -5.64 -11.94 -6.52
CA ALA A 37 -5.14 -10.88 -5.66
C ALA A 37 -3.96 -10.25 -6.42
N GLU A 38 -4.11 -8.98 -6.80
CA GLU A 38 -3.07 -8.22 -7.44
C GLU A 38 -1.80 -8.33 -6.59
N ALA A 39 -0.66 -8.58 -7.22
CA ALA A 39 0.60 -8.70 -6.51
C ALA A 39 0.82 -7.42 -5.67
N PRO A 40 1.31 -7.52 -4.42
CA PRO A 40 1.54 -6.36 -3.58
C PRO A 40 2.37 -5.31 -4.31
N ARG A 41 1.88 -4.06 -4.33
CA ARG A 41 2.63 -2.92 -4.88
C ARG A 41 3.81 -2.64 -3.96
N ASP A 42 4.98 -2.41 -4.53
CA ASP A 42 6.11 -1.90 -3.74
C ASP A 42 5.78 -0.48 -3.24
N GLY A 43 6.28 -0.17 -2.04
CA GLY A 43 6.11 1.11 -1.39
C GLY A 43 7.31 2.04 -1.57
N VAL A 44 7.05 3.33 -1.60
CA VAL A 44 8.06 4.39 -1.56
C VAL A 44 7.80 5.27 -0.34
N PHE A 45 8.75 5.26 0.59
CA PHE A 45 8.79 6.14 1.74
C PHE A 45 9.65 7.36 1.40
N ILE A 46 9.06 8.55 1.41
CA ILE A 46 9.76 9.79 1.09
C ILE A 46 9.89 10.62 2.35
N HIS A 47 11.13 10.85 2.78
CA HIS A 47 11.45 11.68 3.93
C HIS A 47 11.96 13.04 3.46
N ILE A 48 11.40 14.11 4.01
CA ILE A 48 11.80 15.49 3.70
C ILE A 48 12.06 16.22 5.02
N THR A 49 13.28 16.72 5.19
CA THR A 49 13.70 17.45 6.40
C THR A 49 13.78 18.96 6.19
N GLN A 50 13.94 19.41 4.95
CA GLN A 50 14.23 20.80 4.59
C GLN A 50 12.98 21.69 4.54
N GLY A 51 13.19 22.98 4.76
CA GLY A 51 12.17 24.03 4.72
C GLY A 51 12.49 25.11 3.69
N TYR A 52 12.10 26.36 3.98
CA TYR A 52 12.27 27.50 3.07
C TYR A 52 13.70 27.79 2.59
N ASN A 53 14.71 27.32 3.33
CA ASN A 53 16.13 27.59 3.01
C ASN A 53 16.65 26.77 1.82
N ASP A 54 16.01 25.65 1.46
CA ASP A 54 16.39 24.85 0.29
C ASP A 54 15.14 24.34 -0.43
N PRO A 55 14.52 25.19 -1.27
CA PRO A 55 13.30 24.80 -1.99
C PRO A 55 13.48 23.60 -2.91
N HIS A 56 14.68 23.36 -3.44
CA HIS A 56 14.92 22.26 -4.35
C HIS A 56 14.85 20.91 -3.61
N ARG A 57 15.43 20.82 -2.39
CA ARG A 57 15.34 19.63 -1.52
C ARG A 57 13.93 19.36 -1.00
N VAL A 58 12.99 20.30 -1.17
CA VAL A 58 11.57 20.10 -0.85
C VAL A 58 10.76 19.72 -2.08
N LEU A 59 10.86 20.50 -3.17
CA LEU A 59 9.97 20.31 -4.31
C LEU A 59 10.34 19.09 -5.16
N MET A 60 11.62 18.69 -5.18
CA MET A 60 12.05 17.52 -5.94
C MET A 60 11.46 16.20 -5.41
N PRO A 61 11.57 15.87 -4.10
CA PRO A 61 10.90 14.69 -3.55
C PRO A 61 9.39 14.70 -3.74
N LEU A 62 8.72 15.85 -3.66
CA LEU A 62 7.28 15.96 -3.84
C LEU A 62 6.85 15.66 -5.28
N LYS A 63 7.60 16.18 -6.27
CA LYS A 63 7.42 15.80 -7.67
C LYS A 63 7.57 14.29 -7.85
N MET A 64 8.58 13.70 -7.20
CA MET A 64 8.78 12.26 -7.26
C MET A 64 7.64 11.48 -6.60
N ALA A 65 7.14 11.93 -5.45
CA ALA A 65 5.99 11.34 -4.78
C ALA A 65 4.76 11.28 -5.71
N VAL A 66 4.48 12.38 -6.42
CA VAL A 66 3.35 12.46 -7.36
C VAL A 66 3.50 11.48 -8.52
N MET A 67 4.71 11.36 -9.07
CA MET A 67 5.00 10.44 -10.17
C MET A 67 4.94 8.98 -9.71
N MET A 68 5.53 8.64 -8.57
CA MET A 68 5.54 7.26 -8.06
C MET A 68 4.17 6.78 -7.61
N ALA A 69 3.29 7.70 -7.20
CA ALA A 69 1.91 7.37 -6.83
C ALA A 69 1.06 6.85 -8.01
N MET A 70 1.58 6.84 -9.25
CA MET A 70 0.91 6.19 -10.37
C MET A 70 0.87 4.67 -10.22
N ASP A 71 1.97 4.05 -9.77
CA ASP A 71 2.16 2.59 -9.79
C ASP A 71 2.85 2.01 -8.54
N LYS A 72 3.08 2.84 -7.50
CA LYS A 72 3.56 2.44 -6.17
C LYS A 72 2.59 2.88 -5.07
N ASP A 73 2.76 2.30 -3.89
CA ASP A 73 2.17 2.84 -2.67
C ASP A 73 3.13 3.91 -2.13
N VAL A 74 2.68 5.15 -1.95
CA VAL A 74 3.58 6.24 -1.54
C VAL A 74 3.15 6.76 -0.19
N VAL A 75 4.13 7.14 0.63
CA VAL A 75 3.92 7.94 1.83
C VAL A 75 4.99 9.03 1.89
N VAL A 76 4.58 10.23 2.27
CA VAL A 76 5.48 11.37 2.48
C VAL A 76 5.50 11.70 3.96
N TYR A 77 6.69 11.68 4.57
CA TYR A 77 6.92 12.04 5.95
C TYR A 77 7.83 13.26 6.01
N MET A 78 7.38 14.28 6.73
CA MET A 78 8.05 15.57 6.84
C MET A 78 8.29 15.90 8.32
N ASP A 79 9.54 16.20 8.65
CA ASP A 79 9.98 16.53 9.99
C ASP A 79 10.99 17.69 10.01
N ILE A 80 11.54 18.00 11.18
CA ILE A 80 12.49 19.10 11.41
C ILE A 80 11.92 20.44 10.92
N HIS A 81 12.44 20.99 9.81
CA HIS A 81 12.03 22.30 9.28
C HIS A 81 10.85 22.18 8.31
N ALA A 82 10.67 21.00 7.73
CA ALA A 82 9.67 20.77 6.70
C ALA A 82 8.23 20.88 7.24
N VAL A 83 8.02 20.68 8.56
CA VAL A 83 6.70 20.81 9.20
C VAL A 83 6.13 22.23 9.12
N GLU A 84 6.97 23.25 9.03
CA GLU A 84 6.55 24.65 8.89
C GLU A 84 5.87 24.91 7.54
N LEU A 85 6.11 24.06 6.55
CA LEU A 85 5.46 24.15 5.23
C LEU A 85 4.05 23.54 5.24
N LEU A 86 3.74 22.70 6.23
CA LEU A 86 2.52 21.89 6.28
C LEU A 86 1.34 22.56 7.00
N VAL A 87 1.50 23.79 7.48
CA VAL A 87 0.44 24.52 8.18
C VAL A 87 -0.41 25.36 7.22
N LYS A 88 -1.66 25.65 7.60
CA LYS A 88 -2.67 26.35 6.78
C LYS A 88 -2.19 27.69 6.23
N ASP A 89 -1.46 28.45 7.05
CA ASP A 89 -0.99 29.80 6.72
C ASP A 89 0.45 29.84 6.20
N ALA A 90 1.03 28.67 5.89
CA ALA A 90 2.38 28.59 5.32
C ALA A 90 2.43 29.29 3.95
N LYS A 91 3.48 30.08 3.73
CA LYS A 91 3.76 30.68 2.42
C LYS A 91 4.00 29.56 1.40
N ASP A 92 3.31 29.64 0.26
CA ASP A 92 3.56 28.68 -0.82
C ASP A 92 5.00 28.83 -1.36
N MET A 93 5.65 27.71 -1.61
CA MET A 93 7.03 27.63 -2.06
C MET A 93 7.07 27.28 -3.54
N THR A 94 7.90 28.00 -4.29
CA THR A 94 8.12 27.80 -5.73
C THR A 94 9.62 27.78 -6.03
N PHE A 95 10.05 26.98 -7.00
CA PHE A 95 11.45 26.95 -7.43
C PHE A 95 11.58 26.46 -8.87
N ALA A 96 12.27 27.24 -9.73
CA ALA A 96 12.54 26.90 -11.13
C ALA A 96 11.28 26.37 -11.87
N ASP A 97 11.39 25.22 -12.54
CA ASP A 97 10.32 24.59 -13.32
C ASP A 97 9.49 23.58 -12.50
N PHE A 98 9.57 23.61 -11.17
CA PHE A 98 8.73 22.81 -10.30
C PHE A 98 7.37 23.48 -10.09
N GLU A 99 6.33 22.67 -9.92
CA GLU A 99 5.06 23.20 -9.39
C GLU A 99 5.24 23.65 -7.93
N SER A 100 4.31 24.45 -7.43
CA SER A 100 4.39 24.92 -6.06
C SER A 100 4.23 23.81 -5.03
N PHE A 101 4.76 24.01 -3.84
CA PHE A 101 4.63 23.07 -2.72
C PHE A 101 3.17 22.69 -2.46
N GLN A 102 2.29 23.69 -2.31
CA GLN A 102 0.88 23.44 -2.04
C GLN A 102 0.20 22.73 -3.22
N THR A 103 0.65 22.96 -4.45
CA THR A 103 0.15 22.24 -5.63
C THR A 103 0.48 20.75 -5.55
N TYR A 104 1.73 20.39 -5.22
CA TYR A 104 2.10 18.98 -5.04
C TYR A 104 1.37 18.33 -3.87
N VAL A 105 1.25 19.01 -2.72
CA VAL A 105 0.51 18.46 -1.57
C VAL A 105 -0.95 18.19 -1.94
N LYS A 106 -1.63 19.12 -2.61
CA LYS A 106 -3.01 18.92 -3.09
C LYS A 106 -3.13 17.72 -4.03
N GLN A 107 -2.17 17.52 -4.94
CA GLN A 107 -2.17 16.36 -5.83
C GLN A 107 -2.00 15.04 -5.09
N LEU A 108 -1.08 15.00 -4.12
CA LEU A 108 -0.83 13.82 -3.29
C LEU A 108 -2.06 13.46 -2.47
N VAL A 109 -2.66 14.44 -1.78
CA VAL A 109 -3.90 14.27 -1.02
C VAL A 109 -5.03 13.77 -1.93
N LYS A 110 -5.21 14.35 -3.12
CA LYS A 110 -6.21 13.92 -4.10
C LYS A 110 -5.98 12.47 -4.58
N LYS A 111 -4.74 12.01 -4.61
CA LYS A 111 -4.35 10.63 -4.95
C LYS A 111 -4.47 9.67 -3.75
N GLY A 112 -4.86 10.15 -2.57
CA GLY A 112 -4.91 9.34 -1.35
C GLY A 112 -3.53 9.03 -0.75
N VAL A 113 -2.47 9.71 -1.21
CA VAL A 113 -1.13 9.56 -0.65
C VAL A 113 -1.08 10.26 0.71
N PRO A 114 -0.72 9.58 1.81
CA PRO A 114 -0.58 10.23 3.10
C PRO A 114 0.63 11.17 3.08
N VAL A 115 0.37 12.45 3.36
CA VAL A 115 1.39 13.46 3.67
C VAL A 115 1.35 13.69 5.17
N MET A 116 2.44 13.39 5.86
CA MET A 116 2.47 13.31 7.31
C MET A 116 3.50 14.26 7.93
N ALA A 117 3.07 14.99 8.95
CA ALA A 117 3.92 15.83 9.78
C ALA A 117 4.37 15.10 11.05
N CYS A 118 5.65 15.22 11.41
CA CYS A 118 6.14 14.74 12.69
C CYS A 118 5.47 15.47 13.88
N PRO A 119 4.83 14.75 14.83
CA PRO A 119 4.16 15.38 15.96
C PRO A 119 5.10 16.15 16.88
N THR A 120 6.30 15.63 17.12
CA THR A 120 7.30 16.30 17.98
C THR A 120 7.84 17.56 17.32
N CYS A 121 8.09 17.54 16.01
CA CYS A 121 8.59 18.71 15.28
C CYS A 121 7.51 19.80 15.17
N LEU A 122 6.23 19.46 14.97
CA LEU A 122 5.14 20.43 15.04
C LEU A 122 5.13 21.16 16.38
N LYS A 123 5.22 20.40 17.48
CA LYS A 123 5.27 20.98 18.83
C LYS A 123 6.48 21.89 19.03
N ILE A 124 7.65 21.48 18.54
CA ILE A 124 8.88 22.31 18.62
C ILE A 124 8.72 23.60 17.82
N ALA A 125 8.10 23.53 16.64
CA ALA A 125 7.82 24.68 15.78
C ALA A 125 6.66 25.56 16.29
N GLY A 126 6.02 25.20 17.41
CA GLY A 126 4.94 25.98 18.01
C GLY A 126 3.56 25.73 17.43
N TYR A 127 3.37 24.65 16.66
CA TYR A 127 2.11 24.29 16.02
C TYR A 127 1.40 23.13 16.71
N THR A 128 0.10 23.06 16.47
CA THR A 128 -0.79 21.97 16.86
C THR A 128 -1.29 21.21 15.62
N PRO A 129 -1.86 20.01 15.78
CA PRO A 129 -2.48 19.29 14.66
C PRO A 129 -3.56 20.10 13.92
N ASP A 130 -4.27 20.99 14.62
CA ASP A 130 -5.33 21.81 14.04
C ASP A 130 -4.79 22.91 13.11
N ASP A 131 -3.49 23.21 13.16
CA ASP A 131 -2.83 24.17 12.29
C ASP A 131 -2.46 23.56 10.93
N LEU A 132 -2.53 22.23 10.78
CA LEU A 132 -2.17 21.55 9.53
C LEU A 132 -3.14 21.88 8.39
N MET A 133 -2.59 22.04 7.18
CA MET A 133 -3.40 22.23 5.98
C MET A 133 -4.26 20.99 5.68
N GLU A 134 -5.35 21.20 4.94
CA GLU A 134 -6.33 20.15 4.63
C GLU A 134 -5.67 18.92 3.97
N GLY A 135 -6.01 17.73 4.47
CA GLY A 135 -5.52 16.45 3.96
C GLY A 135 -4.15 16.02 4.52
N VAL A 136 -3.39 16.92 5.14
CA VAL A 136 -2.16 16.58 5.86
C VAL A 136 -2.51 15.97 7.22
N GLN A 137 -1.72 14.99 7.62
CA GLN A 137 -1.99 14.19 8.82
C GLN A 137 -0.83 14.29 9.80
N VAL A 138 -1.11 14.18 11.09
CA VAL A 138 -0.05 13.90 12.06
C VAL A 138 0.44 12.48 11.84
N ALA A 139 1.75 12.27 11.79
CA ALA A 139 2.34 10.96 11.62
C ALA A 139 1.92 10.01 12.76
N GLN A 140 1.52 8.81 12.38
CA GLN A 140 1.11 7.74 13.30
C GLN A 140 1.92 6.49 13.01
N LYS A 141 2.39 5.80 14.05
CA LYS A 141 3.24 4.60 13.95
C LYS A 141 2.65 3.57 12.97
N ASP A 142 1.36 3.27 13.09
CA ASP A 142 0.75 2.22 12.28
C ASP A 142 0.66 2.60 10.80
N LYS A 143 0.39 3.87 10.49
CA LYS A 143 0.40 4.36 9.10
C LYS A 143 1.80 4.35 8.51
N PHE A 144 2.79 4.66 9.32
CA PHE A 144 4.20 4.68 8.93
C PHE A 144 4.70 3.31 8.47
N PHE A 145 4.32 2.22 9.15
CA PHE A 145 4.80 0.87 8.84
C PHE A 145 3.87 0.04 7.97
N ASN A 146 2.60 0.44 7.81
CA ASN A 146 1.60 -0.35 7.07
C ASN A 146 1.04 0.35 5.82
N PHE A 147 1.71 1.39 5.31
CA PHE A 147 1.25 2.09 4.09
C PHE A 147 1.34 1.22 2.83
N THR A 148 2.15 0.15 2.85
CA THR A 148 2.28 -0.80 1.75
C THR A 148 2.30 -2.24 2.25
N LYS A 149 2.04 -3.20 1.36
CA LYS A 149 2.25 -4.65 1.57
C LYS A 149 3.48 -5.19 0.83
N GLY A 150 4.09 -4.40 -0.06
CA GLY A 150 5.30 -4.76 -0.79
C GLY A 150 6.59 -4.37 -0.06
N ARG A 151 7.70 -4.35 -0.80
CA ARG A 151 8.99 -3.89 -0.28
C ARG A 151 8.98 -2.37 -0.17
N ILE A 152 9.79 -1.81 0.71
CA ILE A 152 9.89 -0.35 0.87
C ILE A 152 11.21 0.13 0.28
N VAL A 153 11.12 1.11 -0.61
CA VAL A 153 12.25 1.95 -1.05
C VAL A 153 12.15 3.29 -0.33
N THR A 154 13.25 3.73 0.26
CA THR A 154 13.31 5.04 0.94
C THR A 154 14.05 6.05 0.07
N LEU A 155 13.47 7.23 -0.09
CA LEU A 155 14.13 8.42 -0.62
C LEU A 155 14.22 9.46 0.51
N ASP A 156 15.42 9.94 0.79
CA ASP A 156 15.70 10.86 1.91
C ASP A 156 16.27 12.18 1.38
N TYR A 157 15.75 13.30 1.87
CA TYR A 157 16.00 14.65 1.36
C TYR A 157 16.17 15.72 2.43
#